data_AF-A0A7Z2XA46-F1
#
_entry.id   AF-A0A7Z2XA46-F1
#
_cell.length_a   1.000
_cell.length_b   1.000
_cell.length_c   1.000
_cell.angle_alpha   90.00
_cell.angle_beta   90.00
_cell.angle_gamma   90.00
#
_symmetry.space_group_name_H-M   'P 1'
#
loop_
_entity.id
_entity.type
_entity.pdbx_description
1 polymer ?
#
loop_
_entity_poly.entity_id
_entity_poly.type
_entity_poly.pdbx_seq_one_letter_code
_entity_poly.pdbx_strand_id
1 'polypeptide(L)' 'MKDEYDFSNAKRGPIASNKGKTRITIMLDDAVITSAREQAESAGTGCQTVINNFLRQALLSPDAGV' A
#
# COMPACT_ATOMS: atom_id res chain seq x y z
N MET A 1 -18.64 19.34 -10.10
CA MET A 1 -17.62 19.46 -9.04
C MET A 1 -17.42 20.95 -8.77
N LYS A 2 -17.06 21.36 -7.55
CA LYS A 2 -16.73 22.76 -7.28
C LYS A 2 -15.28 23.03 -7.67
N ASP A 3 -15.04 24.21 -8.23
CA ASP A 3 -13.73 24.63 -8.71
C ASP A 3 -12.74 24.89 -7.56
N GLU A 4 -13.25 25.21 -6.37
CA GLU A 4 -12.41 25.46 -5.19
C GLU A 4 -13.09 25.00 -3.90
N TYR A 5 -12.29 24.39 -3.03
CA TYR A 5 -12.70 23.97 -1.68
C TYR A 5 -11.84 24.69 -0.66
N ASP A 6 -12.48 25.44 0.23
CA ASP A 6 -11.83 26.08 1.37
C ASP A 6 -11.60 25.07 2.50
N PHE A 7 -10.33 24.73 2.73
CA PHE A 7 -9.89 23.83 3.80
C PHE A 7 -9.28 24.56 5.00
N SER A 8 -9.46 25.88 5.11
CA SER A 8 -8.87 26.70 6.19
C SER A 8 -9.30 26.26 7.59
N ASN A 9 -10.47 25.63 7.72
CA ASN A 9 -10.99 25.08 8.98
C ASN A 9 -10.97 23.54 9.04
N ALA A 10 -10.35 22.87 8.06
CA ALA A 10 -10.30 21.42 8.03
C ALA A 10 -9.34 20.90 9.10
N LYS A 11 -9.86 20.14 10.08
CA LYS A 11 -9.03 19.40 11.04
C LYS A 11 -8.58 18.08 10.40
N ARG A 12 -7.26 17.85 10.35
CA ARG A 12 -6.72 16.53 10.00
C ARG A 12 -7.23 15.51 11.00
N GLY A 13 -8.02 14.55 10.53
CA GLY A 13 -8.42 13.40 11.33
C GLY A 13 -7.19 12.61 11.80
N PRO A 14 -7.35 11.74 12.82
CA PRO A 14 -6.26 10.92 13.33
C PRO A 14 -5.63 10.14 12.17
N ILE A 15 -4.34 10.36 11.94
CA ILE A 15 -3.55 9.53 11.02
C ILE A 15 -3.54 8.13 11.65
N ALA A 16 -4.09 7.14 10.93
CA ALA A 16 -4.07 5.76 11.38
C ALA A 16 -2.65 5.37 11.78
N SER A 17 -2.47 4.98 13.05
CA SER A 17 -1.16 4.61 13.57
C SER A 17 -0.62 3.43 12.77
N ASN A 18 0.63 3.51 12.33
CA ASN A 18 1.28 2.50 11.50
C ASN A 18 1.70 1.25 12.31
N LYS A 19 0.92 0.87 13.34
CA LYS A 19 1.26 -0.19 14.30
C LYS A 19 1.55 -1.49 13.54
N GLY A 20 2.77 -1.99 13.66
CA GLY A 20 3.24 -3.22 12.98
C GLY A 20 3.76 -3.04 11.55
N LYS A 21 3.98 -1.80 11.09
CA LYS A 21 4.55 -1.49 9.77
C LYS A 21 5.76 -0.56 9.93
N THR A 22 6.89 -0.96 9.36
CA THR A 22 8.11 -0.16 9.33
C THR A 22 8.21 0.56 7.99
N ARG A 23 8.47 1.88 8.00
CA ARG A 23 8.76 2.63 6.78
C ARG A 23 10.18 2.30 6.34
N ILE A 24 10.31 1.76 5.14
CA ILE A 24 11.60 1.49 4.50
C ILE A 24 11.67 2.23 3.17
N THR A 25 12.89 2.55 2.74
CA THR A 25 13.15 3.05 1.39
C THR A 25 13.73 1.90 0.59
N ILE A 26 13.02 1.45 -0.44
CA ILE A 26 13.48 0.42 -1.38
C ILE A 26 13.21 0.90 -2.80
N MET A 27 14.06 0.51 -3.74
CA MET A 27 13.79 0.66 -5.16
C MET A 27 13.06 -0.58 -5.66
N LEU A 28 12.00 -0.38 -6.43
CA LEU A 28 11.25 -1.43 -7.10
C LEU A 28 11.21 -1.10 -8.58
N ASP A 29 11.23 -2.12 -9.44
CA ASP A 29 11.12 -1.92 -10.88
C ASP A 29 9.76 -1.31 -11.24
N ASP A 30 9.75 -0.45 -12.26
CA ASP A 30 8.53 0.22 -12.73
C ASP A 30 7.44 -0.77 -13.15
N ALA A 31 7.84 -1.92 -13.71
CA ALA A 31 6.92 -2.99 -14.07
C ALA A 31 6.21 -3.59 -12.85
N VAL A 32 6.93 -3.74 -11.73
CA VAL A 32 6.37 -4.24 -10.46
C VAL A 32 5.42 -3.21 -9.86
N ILE A 33 5.79 -1.93 -9.87
CA ILE A 33 4.93 -0.84 -9.37
C ILE A 33 3.63 -0.75 -10.18
N THR A 34 3.74 -0.82 -11.50
CA THR A 34 2.59 -0.77 -12.41
C THR A 34 1.65 -1.94 -12.17
N SER A 35 2.18 -3.16 -12.14
CA SER A 35 1.38 -4.37 -11.89
C SER A 35 0.72 -4.35 -10.51
N ALA A 36 1.41 -3.84 -9.49
CA ALA A 36 0.86 -3.72 -8.14
C ALA A 36 -0.25 -2.65 -8.06
N ARG A 37 -0.18 -1.59 -8.88
CA ARG A 37 -1.23 -0.57 -8.99
C ARG A 37 -2.49 -1.13 -9.62
N GLU A 38 -2.38 -1.80 -10.75
CA GLU A 38 -3.53 -2.41 -11.45
C GLU A 38 -4.27 -3.42 -10.56
N GLN A 39 -3.52 -4.28 -9.85
CA GLN A 39 -4.10 -5.23 -8.90
C GLN A 39 -4.75 -4.53 -7.71
N ALA A 40 -4.15 -3.45 -7.20
CA ALA A 40 -4.69 -2.69 -6.08
C ALA A 40 -6.02 -2.00 -6.46
N GLU A 41 -6.08 -1.40 -7.65
CA GLU A 41 -7.30 -0.80 -8.20
C GLU A 41 -8.41 -1.82 -8.40
N SER A 42 -8.10 -2.97 -9.00
CA SER A 42 -9.07 -4.06 -9.19
C SER A 42 -9.61 -4.61 -7.86
N ALA A 43 -8.75 -4.73 -6.84
CA ALA A 43 -9.13 -5.24 -5.52
C ALA A 43 -9.74 -4.17 -4.58
N GLY A 44 -9.74 -2.89 -4.97
CA GLY A 44 -10.13 -1.79 -4.09
C GLY A 44 -9.23 -1.63 -2.86
N THR A 45 -7.96 -2.01 -2.97
CA THR A 45 -6.96 -1.92 -1.88
C THR A 45 -5.83 -0.96 -2.25
N GLY A 46 -4.91 -0.68 -1.32
CA GLY A 46 -3.73 0.13 -1.61
C GLY A 46 -2.57 -0.70 -2.16
N CYS A 47 -1.72 -0.12 -3.02
CA CYS A 47 -0.54 -0.82 -3.56
C CYS A 47 0.39 -1.38 -2.48
N GLN A 48 0.54 -0.66 -1.35
CA GLN A 48 1.33 -1.13 -0.21
C GLN A 48 0.77 -2.45 0.35
N THR A 49 -0.56 -2.63 0.35
CA THR A 49 -1.21 -3.86 0.82
C THR A 49 -0.92 -5.03 -0.12
N VAL A 50 -1.03 -4.81 -1.44
CA VAL A 50 -0.70 -5.81 -2.46
C VAL A 50 0.75 -6.27 -2.33
N ILE A 51 1.69 -5.32 -2.32
CA ILE A 51 3.13 -5.62 -2.20
C ILE A 51 3.43 -6.37 -0.90
N ASN A 52 2.89 -5.92 0.24
CA ASN A 52 3.11 -6.61 1.51
C ASN A 52 2.53 -8.02 1.53
N ASN A 53 1.34 -8.23 0.95
CA ASN A 53 0.75 -9.57 0.89
C ASN A 53 1.59 -10.51 0.04
N PHE A 54 2.10 -10.04 -1.10
CA PHE A 54 3.00 -10.83 -1.94
C PHE A 54 4.29 -11.19 -1.20
N LEU A 55 4.94 -10.21 -0.55
CA LEU A 55 6.13 -10.46 0.27
C LEU A 55 5.86 -11.41 1.43
N ARG A 56 4.69 -11.32 2.07
CA ARG A 56 4.29 -12.28 3.11
C ARG A 56 4.12 -13.68 2.56
N GLN A 57 3.48 -13.84 1.41
CA GLN A 57 3.34 -15.15 0.77
C GLN A 57 4.70 -15.72 0.34
N ALA A 58 5.62 -14.88 -0.15
CA ALA A 58 6.94 -15.34 -0.59
C ALA A 58 7.90 -15.66 0.57
N LEU A 59 7.84 -14.90 1.68
CA LEU A 59 8.82 -14.99 2.77
C LEU A 59 8.29 -15.67 4.04
N LEU A 60 6.96 -15.72 4.22
CA LEU A 60 6.31 -16.27 5.40
C LEU A 60 5.36 -17.42 5.08
N SER A 61 5.16 -17.79 3.81
CA SER A 61 4.66 -19.14 3.55
C SER A 61 5.75 -20.08 4.05
N PRO A 62 5.42 -21.02 4.95
CA PRO A 62 6.37 -22.07 5.26
C PRO A 62 6.64 -22.76 3.93
N ASP A 63 7.90 -22.83 3.52
CA ASP A 63 8.36 -23.94 2.71
C ASP A 63 7.80 -25.20 3.36
N ALA A 64 6.71 -25.74 2.81
CA ALA A 64 6.44 -27.16 2.92
C ALA A 64 7.58 -27.79 2.15
N GLY A 65 8.67 -28.04 2.87
CA GLY A 65 9.91 -28.54 2.31
C GLY A 65 9.64 -29.78 1.47
N VAL A 66 10.24 -29.80 0.30
CA VAL A 66 10.54 -30.99 -0.49
C VAL A 66 11.98 -30.90 -0.96
#